data_AF-A0A969UKQ1-F1
#
_entry.id   AF-A0A969UKQ1-F1
#
_cell.length_a   1.000
_cell.length_b   1.000
_cell.length_c   1.000
_cell.angle_alpha   90.00
_cell.angle_beta   90.00
_cell.angle_gamma   90.00
#
_symmetry.space_group_name_H-M   'P 1'
#
loop_
_entity.id
_entity.type
_entity.pdbx_description
1 polymer ?
#
loop_
_entity_poly.entity_id
_entity_poly.type
_entity_poly.pdbx_seq_one_letter_code
_entity_poly.pdbx_strand_id
1 'polypeptide(L)'
;MSPNLIENYNLSDYQTVKLGHAILSVPRGMDLKPYIRQLLSIEVESIQNPVARAAIERGLNEATTDEDFSSLLETFHLLSSSANADRLIAALERSKVQETAAQSVEDFKREFGLVEETP
;
A
#
# COMPACT_ATOMS: atom_id res chain seq x y z
N MET A 1 -22.00 -22.39 39.25
CA MET A 1 -21.73 -20.96 39.08
C MET A 1 -20.23 -20.79 39.01
N SER A 2 -19.67 -20.72 37.81
CA SER A 2 -18.23 -20.47 37.61
C SER A 2 -18.03 -18.97 37.48
N PRO A 3 -17.14 -18.35 38.26
CA PRO A 3 -16.99 -16.90 38.28
C PRO A 3 -16.35 -16.41 36.97
N ASN A 4 -16.87 -15.28 36.50
CA ASN A 4 -16.38 -14.52 35.36
C ASN A 4 -14.85 -14.30 35.43
N LEU A 5 -14.11 -14.97 34.54
CA LEU A 5 -12.76 -14.55 34.14
C LEU A 5 -12.90 -13.44 33.11
N ILE A 6 -13.20 -12.23 33.57
CA ILE A 6 -12.87 -11.04 32.77
C ILE A 6 -11.43 -10.73 33.15
N GLU A 7 -10.49 -11.27 32.37
CA GLU A 7 -9.10 -10.85 32.46
C GLU A 7 -9.04 -9.33 32.25
N ASN A 8 -8.47 -8.62 33.23
CA ASN A 8 -8.18 -7.21 33.10
C ASN A 8 -7.12 -7.03 32.01
N TYR A 9 -7.55 -6.90 30.75
CA TYR A 9 -6.66 -6.54 29.66
C TYR A 9 -6.14 -5.13 29.91
N ASN A 10 -4.87 -5.04 30.30
CA ASN A 10 -4.20 -3.76 30.40
C ASN A 10 -3.98 -3.23 28.96
N LEU A 11 -4.68 -2.17 28.59
CA LEU A 11 -4.58 -1.55 27.27
C LEU A 11 -3.14 -1.08 26.94
N SER A 12 -2.25 -0.95 27.94
CA SER A 12 -0.83 -0.67 27.72
C SER A 12 -0.07 -1.79 27.01
N ASP A 13 -0.62 -3.00 27.00
CA ASP A 13 0.04 -4.18 26.43
C ASP A 13 -0.31 -4.37 24.96
N TYR A 14 -1.15 -3.47 24.41
CA TYR A 14 -1.57 -3.48 23.02
C TYR A 14 -1.00 -2.28 22.26
N GLN A 15 -0.81 -2.45 20.96
CA GLN A 15 -0.48 -1.41 20.00
C GLN A 15 -1.62 -1.31 18.98
N THR A 16 -1.84 -0.10 18.47
CA THR A 16 -2.85 0.16 17.45
C THR A 16 -2.18 0.28 16.09
N VAL A 17 -2.69 -0.45 15.10
CA VAL A 17 -2.18 -0.47 13.73
C VAL A 17 -3.32 -0.10 12.80
N LYS A 18 -3.13 0.95 11.99
CA LYS A 18 -4.12 1.37 11.00
C LYS A 18 -3.72 0.83 9.62
N LEU A 19 -4.61 0.09 8.97
CA LEU A 19 -4.43 -0.42 7.62
C LEU A 19 -5.62 0.04 6.76
N GLY A 20 -5.41 1.08 5.95
CA GLY A 20 -6.52 1.71 5.22
C GLY A 20 -7.62 2.22 6.16
N HIS A 21 -8.81 1.64 6.06
CA HIS A 21 -9.95 1.94 6.93
C HIS A 21 -10.02 1.05 8.18
N ALA A 22 -9.23 -0.03 8.26
CA ALA A 22 -9.21 -0.93 9.40
C ALA A 22 -8.27 -0.42 10.50
N ILE A 23 -8.69 -0.58 11.76
CA ILE A 23 -7.88 -0.31 12.94
C ILE A 23 -7.78 -1.61 13.73
N LEU A 24 -6.56 -2.09 13.94
CA LEU A 24 -6.27 -3.29 14.71
C LEU A 24 -5.70 -2.92 16.07
N SER A 25 -6.18 -3.56 17.12
CA SER A 25 -5.52 -3.58 18.42
C SER A 25 -4.88 -4.94 18.62
N VAL A 26 -3.56 -4.98 18.69
CA VAL A 26 -2.75 -6.20 18.72
C VAL A 26 -1.76 -6.15 19.89
N PRO A 27 -1.45 -7.27 20.56
CA PRO A 27 -0.47 -7.28 21.64
C PRO A 27 0.90 -6.72 21.18
N ARG A 28 1.58 -6.01 22.07
CA ARG A 28 2.95 -5.52 21.85
C ARG A 28 3.92 -6.70 21.76
N GLY A 29 4.88 -6.60 20.84
CA GLY A 29 5.87 -7.66 20.59
C GLY A 29 5.37 -8.81 19.71
N MET A 30 4.11 -8.78 19.27
CA MET A 30 3.59 -9.72 18.28
C MET A 30 4.10 -9.35 16.87
N ASP A 31 4.51 -10.35 16.09
CA ASP A 31 4.76 -10.17 14.66
C ASP A 31 3.43 -9.94 13.93
N LEU A 32 3.31 -8.76 13.32
CA LEU A 32 2.08 -8.29 12.70
C LEU A 32 1.96 -8.73 11.24
N LYS A 33 3.05 -9.18 10.61
CA LYS A 33 3.10 -9.49 9.19
C LYS A 33 2.06 -10.52 8.74
N PRO A 34 1.81 -11.62 9.48
CA PRO A 34 0.77 -12.58 9.11
C PRO A 34 -0.65 -11.97 9.11
N TYR A 35 -0.92 -11.05 10.03
CA TYR A 35 -2.22 -10.40 10.17
C TYR A 35 -2.43 -9.32 9.11
N ILE A 36 -1.41 -8.50 8.87
CA ILE A 36 -1.39 -7.53 7.77
C ILE A 36 -1.64 -8.27 6.46
N ARG A 37 -0.98 -9.43 6.27
CA ARG A 37 -1.17 -10.26 5.09
C ARG A 37 -2.62 -10.70 4.92
N GLN A 38 -3.24 -11.28 5.95
CA GLN A 38 -4.64 -11.72 5.89
C GLN A 38 -5.62 -10.58 5.59
N LEU A 39 -5.42 -9.41 6.22
CA LEU A 39 -6.31 -8.27 6.02
C LEU A 39 -6.17 -7.71 4.60
N LEU A 40 -4.95 -7.57 4.11
CA LEU A 40 -4.72 -7.16 2.73
C LEU A 40 -5.28 -8.18 1.74
N SER A 41 -5.23 -9.49 2.02
CA SER A 41 -5.84 -10.50 1.13
C SER A 41 -7.34 -10.27 0.92
N ILE A 42 -8.08 -9.85 1.96
CA ILE A 42 -9.51 -9.53 1.85
C ILE A 42 -9.70 -8.27 1.00
N GLU A 43 -8.92 -7.23 1.28
CA GLU A 43 -9.01 -5.95 0.57
C GLU A 43 -8.58 -6.05 -0.89
N VAL A 44 -7.67 -6.97 -1.23
CA VAL A 44 -7.25 -7.27 -2.61
C VAL A 44 -8.42 -7.74 -3.47
N GLU A 45 -9.37 -8.48 -2.91
CA GLU A 45 -10.57 -8.91 -3.64
C GLU A 45 -11.44 -7.72 -4.09
N SER A 46 -11.34 -6.58 -3.41
CA SER A 46 -12.06 -5.34 -3.77
C SER A 46 -11.44 -4.59 -4.96
N ILE A 47 -10.19 -4.91 -5.34
CA ILE A 47 -9.50 -4.26 -6.46
C ILE A 47 -10.12 -4.70 -7.79
N GLN A 48 -10.75 -3.76 -8.48
CA GLN A 48 -11.47 -4.03 -9.73
C GLN A 48 -10.55 -4.30 -10.92
N ASN A 49 -9.39 -3.63 -10.99
CA ASN A 49 -8.48 -3.82 -12.10
C ASN A 49 -7.68 -5.14 -11.92
N PRO A 50 -7.76 -6.10 -12.85
CA PRO A 50 -7.16 -7.42 -12.69
C PRO A 50 -5.63 -7.40 -12.67
N VAL A 51 -5.00 -6.45 -13.37
CA VAL A 51 -3.53 -6.30 -13.38
C VAL A 51 -3.06 -5.70 -12.06
N ALA A 52 -3.78 -4.70 -11.55
CA ALA A 52 -3.50 -4.14 -10.23
C ALA A 52 -3.63 -5.20 -9.13
N ARG A 53 -4.71 -5.99 -9.18
CA ARG A 53 -4.95 -7.08 -8.24
C ARG A 53 -3.79 -8.10 -8.27
N ALA A 54 -3.42 -8.59 -9.44
CA ALA A 54 -2.34 -9.57 -9.59
C ALA A 54 -0.97 -9.02 -9.10
N ALA A 55 -0.71 -7.72 -9.31
CA ALA A 55 0.50 -7.08 -8.81
C ALA A 55 0.55 -7.05 -7.27
N ILE A 56 -0.56 -6.70 -6.62
CA ILE A 56 -0.64 -6.71 -5.15
C ILE A 56 -0.57 -8.14 -4.59
N GLU A 57 -1.27 -9.11 -5.19
CA GLU A 57 -1.21 -10.53 -4.79
C GLU A 57 0.23 -11.06 -4.82
N ARG A 58 0.96 -10.73 -5.89
CA ARG A 58 2.37 -11.08 -6.01
C ARG A 58 3.21 -10.43 -4.91
N GLY A 59 3.08 -9.12 -4.72
CA GLY A 59 3.82 -8.39 -3.67
C GLY A 59 3.52 -8.94 -2.27
N LEU A 60 2.28 -9.34 -2.01
CA LEU A 60 1.86 -9.93 -0.73
C LEU A 60 2.53 -11.29 -0.43
N ASN A 61 2.76 -12.08 -1.48
CA ASN A 61 3.45 -13.37 -1.40
C ASN A 61 4.97 -13.21 -1.25
N GLU A 62 5.55 -12.17 -1.85
CA GLU A 62 6.99 -11.92 -1.84
C GLU A 62 7.47 -11.10 -0.63
N ALA A 63 6.58 -10.33 0.02
CA ALA A 63 6.93 -9.47 1.15
C ALA A 63 7.37 -10.25 2.41
N THR A 64 8.55 -9.94 2.92
CA THR A 64 9.16 -10.58 4.11
C THR A 64 9.66 -9.58 5.15
N THR A 65 10.12 -8.42 4.70
CA THR A 65 10.66 -7.35 5.55
C THR A 65 9.62 -6.28 5.85
N ASP A 66 9.85 -5.48 6.89
CA ASP A 66 8.93 -4.38 7.23
C ASP A 66 8.91 -3.29 6.14
N GLU A 67 10.00 -3.15 5.39
CA GLU A 67 10.11 -2.28 4.22
C GLU A 67 9.27 -2.81 3.05
N ASP A 68 9.28 -4.13 2.81
CA ASP A 68 8.42 -4.75 1.79
C ASP A 68 6.95 -4.50 2.10
N PHE A 69 6.54 -4.70 3.36
CA PHE A 69 5.16 -4.47 3.79
C PHE A 69 4.77 -2.99 3.72
N SER A 70 5.67 -2.06 4.07
CA SER A 70 5.42 -0.62 3.91
C SER A 70 5.24 -0.23 2.44
N SER A 71 6.15 -0.69 1.58
CA SER A 71 6.09 -0.45 0.13
C SER A 71 4.83 -1.04 -0.51
N LEU A 72 4.42 -2.23 -0.06
CA LEU A 72 3.20 -2.88 -0.51
C LEU A 72 1.95 -2.11 -0.07
N LEU A 73 1.92 -1.58 1.15
CA LEU A 73 0.81 -0.76 1.65
C LEU A 73 0.65 0.54 0.86
N GLU A 74 1.76 1.20 0.53
CA GLU A 74 1.74 2.39 -0.34
C GLU A 74 1.20 2.06 -1.73
N THR A 75 1.69 0.96 -2.32
CA THR A 75 1.22 0.48 -3.62
C THR A 75 -0.28 0.13 -3.57
N PHE A 76 -0.72 -0.53 -2.50
CA PHE A 76 -2.13 -0.85 -2.27
C PHE A 76 -2.97 0.43 -2.18
N HIS A 77 -2.52 1.45 -1.44
CA HIS A 77 -3.23 2.74 -1.39
C HIS A 77 -3.34 3.40 -2.76
N LEU A 78 -2.25 3.40 -3.54
CA LEU A 78 -2.26 3.95 -4.89
C LEU A 78 -3.26 3.21 -5.80
N LEU A 79 -3.33 1.89 -5.70
CA LEU A 79 -4.15 1.04 -6.58
C LEU A 79 -5.58 0.82 -6.07
N SER A 80 -5.89 1.17 -4.82
CA SER A 80 -7.22 1.02 -4.22
C SER A 80 -8.31 1.82 -4.95
N SER A 81 -7.93 2.95 -5.56
CA SER A 81 -8.82 3.72 -6.45
C SER A 81 -8.78 3.13 -7.85
N SER A 82 -9.91 2.57 -8.33
CA SER A 82 -10.02 2.04 -9.70
C SER A 82 -9.55 3.04 -10.75
N ALA A 83 -9.97 4.30 -10.66
CA ALA A 83 -9.57 5.34 -11.60
C ALA A 83 -8.06 5.59 -11.59
N ASN A 84 -7.41 5.47 -10.43
CA ASN A 84 -5.97 5.65 -10.32
C ASN A 84 -5.19 4.43 -10.82
N ALA A 85 -5.67 3.22 -10.49
CA ALA A 85 -5.12 1.97 -11.00
C ALA A 85 -5.15 1.95 -12.53
N ASP A 86 -6.28 2.31 -13.14
CA ASP A 86 -6.43 2.33 -14.60
C ASP A 86 -5.48 3.35 -15.26
N ARG A 87 -5.35 4.55 -14.69
CA ARG A 87 -4.41 5.57 -15.20
C ARG A 87 -2.96 5.11 -15.12
N LEU A 88 -2.56 4.53 -13.99
CA LEU A 88 -1.20 4.06 -13.80
C LEU A 88 -0.88 2.92 -14.76
N ILE A 89 -1.77 1.92 -14.86
CA ILE A 89 -1.57 0.76 -15.74
C ILE A 89 -1.53 1.21 -17.20
N ALA A 90 -2.44 2.08 -17.63
CA ALA A 90 -2.40 2.63 -18.98
C ALA A 90 -1.10 3.39 -19.26
N ALA A 91 -0.61 4.20 -18.30
CA ALA A 91 0.66 4.90 -18.43
C ALA A 91 1.85 3.94 -18.53
N LEU A 92 1.87 2.87 -17.74
CA LEU A 92 2.90 1.83 -17.79
C LEU A 92 2.90 1.10 -19.13
N GLU A 93 1.73 0.74 -19.67
CA GLU A 93 1.63 0.09 -20.98
C GLU A 93 2.13 1.00 -22.11
N ARG A 94 1.74 2.28 -22.12
CA ARG A 94 2.27 3.27 -23.08
C ARG A 94 3.79 3.44 -22.99
N SER A 95 4.33 3.44 -21.77
CA SER A 95 5.77 3.53 -21.52
C SER A 95 6.52 2.31 -22.06
N LYS A 96 6.00 1.09 -21.84
CA LYS A 96 6.60 -0.16 -22.35
C LYS A 96 6.71 -0.19 -23.87
N VAL A 97 5.70 0.33 -24.58
CA VAL A 97 5.72 0.39 -26.05
C VAL A 97 6.38 1.66 -26.58
N GLN A 98 7.00 2.47 -25.71
CA GLN A 98 7.67 3.73 -26.04
C GLN A 98 6.77 4.71 -26.82
N GLU A 99 5.46 4.69 -26.55
CA GLU A 99 4.50 5.60 -27.18
C GLU A 99 4.74 7.05 -26.73
N THR A 100 5.22 7.23 -25.50
CA THR A 100 5.60 8.53 -24.95
C THR A 100 7.13 8.66 -24.91
N ALA A 101 7.65 9.77 -25.45
CA ALA A 101 9.06 10.10 -25.32
C ALA A 101 9.43 10.29 -23.84
N ALA A 102 10.51 9.65 -23.40
CA ALA A 102 11.06 9.91 -22.09
C ALA A 102 11.53 11.39 -22.02
N GLN A 103 11.26 12.04 -20.91
CA GLN A 103 11.67 13.42 -20.63
C GLN A 103 12.57 13.43 -19.40
N SER A 104 13.60 14.28 -19.41
CA SER A 104 14.42 14.50 -18.22
C SER A 104 13.64 15.28 -17.15
N VAL A 105 14.04 15.13 -15.89
CA VAL A 105 13.42 15.88 -14.79
C VAL A 105 13.64 17.39 -14.98
N GLU A 106 14.79 17.78 -15.53
CA GLU A 106 15.16 19.17 -15.82
C GLU A 106 14.29 19.77 -16.92
N ASP A 107 14.05 19.03 -18.00
CA ASP A 107 13.18 19.48 -19.10
C ASP A 107 11.73 19.59 -18.62
N PHE A 108 11.26 18.64 -17.81
CA PHE A 108 9.94 18.68 -17.19
C PHE A 108 9.79 19.91 -16.29
N LYS A 109 10.77 20.17 -15.41
CA LYS A 109 10.76 21.38 -14.57
C LYS A 109 10.70 22.66 -15.42
N ARG A 110 11.42 22.70 -16.55
CA ARG A 110 11.42 23.84 -17.46
C ARG A 110 10.06 24.05 -18.13
N GLU A 111 9.44 22.99 -18.61
CA GLU A 111 8.11 23.03 -19.22
C GLU A 111 7.05 23.60 -18.26
N PHE A 112 7.13 23.24 -16.99
CA PHE A 112 6.18 23.67 -15.96
C PHE A 112 6.59 24.94 -15.20
N GLY A 113 7.67 25.62 -15.61
CA GLY A 113 8.13 26.85 -14.95
C GLY A 113 8.64 26.65 -13.51
N LEU A 114 9.11 25.44 -13.17
CA LEU A 114 9.62 25.05 -11.85
C LEU A 114 11.14 25.21 -11.72
N VAL A 115 11.78 25.87 -12.68
CA VAL A 115 13.21 26.18 -12.62
C VAL A 115 13.35 27.51 -11.89
N GLU A 116 14.06 27.51 -10.77
CA GLU A 116 14.43 28.76 -10.12
C GLU A 116 15.36 29.53 -11.06
N GLU A 117 15.00 30.78 -11.40
CA GLU A 117 15.97 31.73 -11.93
C GLU A 117 16.96 32.03 -10.80
N THR A 118 18.08 31.31 -10.77
CA THR A 118 19.18 31.69 -9.89
C THR A 118 19.75 33.02 -10.43
N PRO A 119 19.81 34.10 -9.62
CA PRO A 119 20.42 35.37 -10.03
C PRO A 119 21.92 35.25 -10.33
#